data_AF-A0A1J5DQ57-F1
#
_entry.id   AF-A0A1J5DQ57-F1
#
_cell.length_a   1.000
_cell.length_b   1.000
_cell.length_c   1.000
_cell.angle_alpha   90.00
_cell.angle_beta   90.00
_cell.angle_gamma   90.00
#
_symmetry.space_group_name_H-M   'P 1'
#
loop_
_entity.id
_entity.type
_entity.pdbx_description
1 polymer ?
#
loop_
_entity_poly.entity_id
_entity_poly.type
_entity_poly.pdbx_seq_one_letter_code
_entity_poly.pdbx_strand_id
1 'polypeptide(L)'
;MLREKQPLTVAESATRKRKCISCGRDLVHPQRKYCGPSCRQSITWVLSLSKGLLRTFNARYATFSFTSCHVILDVLPVWSKVVSRFAAERENGSTPADDLKKLILNWGRAWHELVENHTSRTRASLRLLEENQADGIRADSLRPSTTSKPRLSKEQKSYLKILDIEADELDRITSTPKIKLAFRRMAKMYHPDIGGDEEKFKMINEAHKHMLYWSENPRFTSKRAMQGCWSYDGSTNQWRPPL
;
A
#
# COMPACT_ATOMS: atom_id res chain seq x y z
N MET A 1 4.92 19.24 55.05
CA MET A 1 4.73 19.26 53.58
C MET A 1 6.02 18.82 52.91
N LEU A 2 6.14 17.55 52.55
CA LEU A 2 7.19 17.04 51.64
C LEU A 2 6.52 15.93 50.82
N ARG A 3 6.24 16.22 49.54
CA ARG A 3 5.74 15.24 48.56
C ARG A 3 6.94 14.53 47.95
N GLU A 4 7.14 13.27 48.31
CA GLU A 4 8.02 12.38 47.56
C GLU A 4 7.42 12.12 46.18
N LYS A 5 8.18 12.43 45.13
CA LYS A 5 7.85 12.14 43.74
C LYS A 5 8.23 10.69 43.44
N GLN A 6 7.24 9.84 43.19
CA GLN A 6 7.46 8.55 42.55
C GLN A 6 7.98 8.76 41.12
N PRO A 7 9.05 8.06 40.68
CA PRO A 7 9.50 8.13 39.31
C PRO A 7 8.55 7.33 38.40
N LEU A 8 8.08 8.02 37.36
CA LEU A 8 7.37 7.44 36.22
C LEU A 8 8.26 6.38 35.57
N THR A 9 7.81 5.13 35.61
CA THR A 9 8.41 4.04 34.85
C THR A 9 8.23 4.31 33.36
N VAL A 10 9.34 4.53 32.67
CA VAL A 10 9.40 4.60 31.22
C VAL A 10 9.01 3.22 30.69
N ALA A 11 7.81 3.13 30.12
CA ALA A 11 7.36 1.93 29.42
C ALA A 11 8.31 1.67 28.24
N GLU A 12 9.17 0.66 28.40
CA GLU A 12 10.02 0.12 27.36
C GLU A 12 9.16 -0.18 26.13
N SER A 13 9.47 0.50 25.03
CA SER A 13 8.85 0.27 23.73
C SER A 13 9.22 -1.15 23.26
N ALA A 14 8.36 -2.12 23.57
CA ALA A 14 8.46 -3.47 23.05
C ALA A 14 8.54 -3.40 21.52
N THR A 15 9.70 -3.72 20.98
CA THR A 15 9.97 -3.74 19.54
C THR A 15 9.07 -4.82 18.91
N ARG A 16 7.92 -4.39 18.37
CA ARG A 16 6.98 -5.28 17.68
C ARG A 16 7.72 -6.00 16.55
N LYS A 17 8.00 -7.29 16.74
CA LYS A 17 8.59 -8.15 15.72
C LYS A 17 7.69 -8.11 14.49
N ARG A 18 8.27 -7.83 13.32
CA ARG A 18 7.53 -7.78 12.05
C ARG A 18 7.12 -9.19 11.65
N LYS A 19 5.89 -9.36 11.19
CA LYS A 19 5.36 -10.66 10.74
C LYS A 19 5.47 -10.83 9.22
N CYS A 20 5.57 -12.08 8.80
CA CYS A 20 5.53 -12.46 7.39
C CYS A 20 4.16 -12.10 6.79
N ILE A 21 4.15 -11.36 5.68
CA ILE A 21 2.90 -10.92 5.03
C ILE A 21 2.15 -12.04 4.28
N SER A 22 2.73 -13.24 4.24
CA SER A 22 2.15 -14.42 3.57
C SER A 22 1.65 -15.44 4.59
N CYS A 23 2.46 -15.79 5.60
CA CYS A 23 2.12 -16.82 6.57
C CYS A 23 1.92 -16.34 8.01
N GLY A 24 2.14 -15.07 8.31
CA GLY A 24 1.97 -14.51 9.65
C GLY A 24 3.07 -14.88 10.67
N ARG A 25 4.05 -15.70 10.30
CA ARG A 25 5.19 -16.06 11.18
C ARG A 25 6.06 -14.84 11.50
N ASP A 26 6.55 -14.75 12.73
CA ASP A 26 7.50 -13.72 13.13
C ASP A 26 8.79 -13.80 12.29
N LEU A 27 9.26 -12.64 11.84
CA LEU A 27 10.47 -12.53 11.05
C LEU A 27 11.67 -12.27 11.96
N VAL A 28 12.75 -13.00 11.70
CA VAL A 28 14.05 -12.79 12.36
C VAL A 28 14.63 -11.42 11.98
N HIS A 29 14.38 -10.95 10.75
CA HIS A 29 14.88 -9.67 10.25
C HIS A 29 13.73 -8.69 9.93
N PRO A 30 13.66 -7.52 10.58
CA PRO A 30 12.58 -6.53 10.40
C PRO A 30 12.46 -5.95 8.98
N GLN A 31 13.54 -5.98 8.20
CA GLN A 31 13.56 -5.46 6.83
C GLN A 31 12.91 -6.42 5.81
N ARG A 32 12.82 -7.72 6.13
CA ARG A 32 12.21 -8.71 5.23
C ARG A 32 10.69 -8.59 5.30
N LYS A 33 10.03 -8.94 4.20
CA LYS A 33 8.55 -9.07 4.13
C LYS A 33 8.07 -10.51 4.27
N TYR A 34 8.90 -11.47 3.89
CA TYR A 34 8.58 -12.90 3.86
C TYR A 34 9.59 -13.68 4.70
N CYS A 35 9.16 -14.79 5.30
CA CYS A 35 10.06 -15.71 6.02
C CYS A 35 11.02 -16.44 5.07
N GLY A 36 10.65 -16.62 3.80
CA GLY A 36 11.50 -17.23 2.78
C GLY A 36 10.92 -17.10 1.36
N PRO A 37 11.69 -17.49 0.32
CA PRO A 37 11.27 -17.40 -1.08
C PRO A 37 10.05 -18.26 -1.41
N SER A 38 9.97 -19.48 -0.87
CA SER A 38 8.84 -20.41 -1.07
C SER A 38 7.52 -19.80 -0.58
N CYS A 39 7.54 -19.16 0.59
CA CYS A 39 6.38 -18.51 1.17
C CYS A 39 5.88 -17.32 0.32
N ARG A 40 6.80 -16.60 -0.33
CA ARG A 40 6.47 -15.55 -1.31
C ARG A 40 5.87 -16.13 -2.59
N GLN A 41 6.48 -17.17 -3.15
CA GLN A 41 6.03 -17.80 -4.38
C GLN A 41 4.63 -18.39 -4.21
N SER A 42 4.40 -19.10 -3.10
CA SER A 42 3.10 -19.70 -2.78
C SER A 42 1.97 -18.66 -2.78
N ILE A 43 2.07 -17.60 -1.98
CA ILE A 43 1.00 -16.58 -1.95
C ILE A 43 0.85 -15.85 -3.28
N THR A 44 1.94 -15.59 -4.00
CA THR A 44 1.88 -14.92 -5.30
C THR A 44 1.13 -15.77 -6.32
N TRP A 45 1.37 -17.09 -6.30
CA TRP A 45 0.68 -18.04 -7.16
C TRP A 45 -0.82 -18.10 -6.84
N VAL A 46 -1.19 -18.22 -5.55
CA VAL A 46 -2.60 -18.26 -5.13
C VAL A 46 -3.34 -16.96 -5.47
N LEU A 47 -2.71 -15.81 -5.25
CA LEU A 47 -3.28 -14.53 -5.65
C LEU A 47 -3.45 -14.46 -7.17
N SER A 48 -2.52 -15.00 -7.96
CA SER A 48 -2.69 -15.09 -9.41
C SER A 48 -3.87 -15.99 -9.80
N LEU A 49 -4.08 -17.10 -9.09
CA LEU A 49 -5.22 -18.01 -9.30
C LEU A 49 -6.56 -17.30 -9.06
N SER A 50 -6.65 -16.42 -8.05
CA SER A 50 -7.88 -15.67 -7.76
C SER A 50 -8.36 -14.75 -8.88
N LYS A 51 -7.48 -14.37 -9.82
CA LYS A 51 -7.80 -13.40 -10.87
C LYS A 51 -8.94 -13.85 -11.78
N GLY A 52 -9.08 -15.16 -12.02
CA GLY A 52 -10.19 -15.70 -12.81
C GLY A 52 -11.54 -15.37 -12.15
N LEU A 53 -11.68 -15.72 -10.88
CA LEU A 53 -12.87 -15.45 -10.08
C LEU A 53 -13.16 -13.95 -9.97
N LEU A 54 -12.14 -13.13 -9.74
CA LEU A 54 -12.30 -11.67 -9.65
C LEU A 54 -12.78 -11.04 -10.96
N ARG A 55 -12.35 -11.56 -12.12
CA ARG A 55 -12.86 -11.14 -13.42
C ARG A 55 -14.31 -11.54 -13.61
N THR A 56 -14.68 -12.75 -13.19
CA THR A 56 -16.07 -13.24 -13.21
C THR A 56 -17.00 -12.36 -12.37
N PHE A 57 -16.51 -11.81 -11.26
CA PHE A 57 -17.25 -10.88 -10.40
C PHE A 57 -17.18 -9.42 -10.87
N ASN A 58 -16.49 -9.12 -11.98
CA ASN A 58 -16.24 -7.77 -12.45
C ASN A 58 -15.70 -6.85 -11.34
N ALA A 59 -14.71 -7.36 -10.58
CA ALA A 59 -14.12 -6.69 -9.43
C ALA A 59 -13.40 -5.40 -9.85
N ARG A 60 -13.81 -4.26 -9.28
CA ARG A 60 -13.07 -2.99 -9.38
C ARG A 60 -11.84 -3.01 -8.49
N TYR A 61 -12.05 -3.39 -7.23
CA TYR A 61 -11.00 -3.60 -6.24
C TYR A 61 -11.27 -4.90 -5.48
N ALA A 62 -10.22 -5.55 -5.01
CA ALA A 62 -10.35 -6.62 -4.04
C ALA A 62 -9.21 -6.54 -3.02
N THR A 63 -9.43 -7.06 -1.82
CA THR A 63 -8.39 -7.16 -0.82
C THR A 63 -8.34 -8.55 -0.22
N PHE A 64 -7.13 -9.06 -0.03
CA PHE A 64 -6.91 -10.30 0.69
C PHE A 64 -6.20 -10.02 2.02
N SER A 65 -6.76 -10.53 3.10
CA SER A 65 -6.21 -10.46 4.45
C SER A 65 -6.44 -11.77 5.20
N PHE A 66 -5.72 -11.98 6.29
CA PHE A 66 -5.89 -13.14 7.13
C PHE A 66 -5.61 -12.80 8.60
N THR A 67 -6.25 -13.53 9.49
CA THR A 67 -6.06 -13.48 10.94
C THR A 67 -5.52 -14.83 11.44
N SER A 68 -5.48 -15.01 12.76
CA SER A 68 -5.20 -16.33 13.33
C SER A 68 -6.26 -17.36 12.96
N CYS A 69 -7.51 -16.93 12.76
CA CYS A 69 -8.67 -17.83 12.64
C CYS A 69 -9.33 -17.81 11.27
N HIS A 70 -9.15 -16.76 10.46
CA HIS A 70 -9.86 -16.60 9.19
C HIS A 70 -8.96 -16.13 8.05
N VAL A 71 -9.27 -16.56 6.83
CA VAL A 71 -8.87 -15.89 5.58
C VAL A 71 -10.05 -15.12 5.03
N ILE A 72 -9.78 -13.93 4.50
CA ILE A 72 -10.80 -12.98 4.06
C ILE A 72 -10.42 -12.42 2.70
N LEU A 73 -11.30 -12.58 1.72
CA LEU A 73 -11.24 -11.95 0.41
C LEU A 73 -12.45 -11.01 0.27
N ASP A 74 -12.19 -9.72 0.39
CA ASP A 74 -13.21 -8.68 0.18
C ASP A 74 -13.17 -8.21 -1.28
N VAL A 75 -14.34 -8.11 -1.92
CA VAL A 75 -14.48 -7.75 -3.34
C VAL A 75 -15.44 -6.58 -3.46
N LEU A 76 -15.03 -5.55 -4.19
CA LEU A 76 -15.86 -4.42 -4.59
C LEU A 76 -16.06 -4.46 -6.11
N PRO A 77 -17.24 -4.84 -6.61
CA PRO A 77 -17.51 -4.87 -8.04
C PRO A 77 -17.66 -3.46 -8.64
N VAL A 78 -17.46 -3.32 -9.95
CA VAL A 78 -17.51 -2.01 -10.65
C VAL A 78 -18.86 -1.30 -10.53
N TRP A 79 -19.95 -2.06 -10.45
CA TRP A 79 -21.33 -1.57 -10.50
C TRP A 79 -21.97 -1.37 -9.12
N SER A 80 -21.30 -1.75 -8.02
CA SER A 80 -21.81 -1.60 -6.65
C SER A 80 -20.92 -0.72 -5.78
N LYS A 81 -21.52 -0.15 -4.74
CA LYS A 81 -20.80 0.51 -3.62
C LYS A 81 -20.75 -0.39 -2.37
N VAL A 82 -21.29 -1.60 -2.44
CA VAL A 82 -21.30 -2.57 -1.35
C VAL A 82 -20.16 -3.56 -1.55
N VAL A 83 -19.46 -3.87 -0.46
CA VAL A 83 -18.38 -4.86 -0.45
C VAL A 83 -18.96 -6.24 -0.19
N SER A 84 -18.56 -7.21 -0.99
CA SER A 84 -18.86 -8.63 -0.75
C SER A 84 -17.66 -9.30 -0.08
N ARG A 85 -17.87 -9.92 1.08
CA ARG A 85 -16.84 -10.58 1.88
C ARG A 85 -16.94 -12.09 1.73
N PHE A 86 -15.91 -12.68 1.13
CA PHE A 86 -15.74 -14.13 1.09
C PHE A 86 -14.74 -14.52 2.19
N ALA A 87 -15.21 -15.21 3.23
CA ALA A 87 -14.36 -15.62 4.35
C ALA A 87 -14.43 -17.13 4.58
N ALA A 88 -13.35 -17.70 5.08
CA ALA A 88 -13.31 -19.08 5.56
C ALA A 88 -12.45 -19.17 6.83
N GLU A 89 -12.81 -20.12 7.69
CA GLU A 89 -11.98 -20.50 8.82
C GLU A 89 -10.65 -21.09 8.35
N ARG A 90 -9.61 -20.86 9.14
CA ARG A 90 -8.28 -21.39 8.87
C ARG A 90 -8.16 -22.78 9.45
N GLU A 91 -7.57 -23.67 8.66
CA GLU A 91 -7.29 -25.02 9.12
C GLU A 91 -5.98 -25.07 9.91
N ASN A 92 -5.97 -25.89 10.96
CA ASN A 92 -4.75 -26.11 11.75
C ASN A 92 -3.62 -26.69 10.88
N GLY A 93 -2.46 -26.05 10.93
CA GLY A 93 -1.29 -26.44 10.13
C GLY A 93 -1.27 -25.92 8.69
N SER A 94 -2.38 -25.39 8.17
CA SER A 94 -2.44 -24.81 6.83
C SER A 94 -1.87 -23.39 6.78
N THR A 95 -1.21 -23.06 5.67
CA THR A 95 -0.77 -21.68 5.44
C THR A 95 -1.95 -20.82 4.99
N PRO A 96 -1.96 -19.50 5.27
CA PRO A 96 -2.99 -18.61 4.74
C PRO A 96 -3.12 -18.64 3.21
N ALA A 97 -2.05 -19.00 2.49
CA ALA A 97 -2.10 -19.20 1.05
C ALA A 97 -2.90 -20.47 0.68
N ASP A 98 -2.74 -21.56 1.42
CA ASP A 98 -3.50 -22.80 1.21
C ASP A 98 -4.98 -22.61 1.55
N ASP A 99 -5.26 -21.94 2.67
CA ASP A 99 -6.62 -21.58 3.09
C ASP A 99 -7.30 -20.69 2.04
N LEU A 100 -6.59 -19.67 1.53
CA LEU A 100 -7.08 -18.82 0.43
C LEU A 100 -7.31 -19.62 -0.86
N LYS A 101 -6.42 -20.55 -1.20
CA LYS A 101 -6.58 -21.41 -2.38
C LYS A 101 -7.88 -22.20 -2.30
N LYS A 102 -8.17 -22.81 -1.14
CA LYS A 102 -9.42 -23.53 -0.90
C LYS A 102 -10.63 -22.62 -1.02
N LEU A 103 -10.59 -21.44 -0.40
CA LEU A 103 -11.64 -20.43 -0.51
C LEU A 103 -11.94 -20.10 -1.99
N ILE A 104 -10.93 -19.80 -2.79
CA ILE A 104 -11.09 -19.46 -4.22
C ILE A 104 -11.69 -20.63 -5.01
N LEU A 105 -11.20 -21.85 -4.80
CA LEU A 105 -11.68 -23.03 -5.52
C LEU A 105 -13.13 -23.37 -5.14
N ASN A 106 -13.51 -23.21 -3.88
CA ASN A 106 -14.87 -23.47 -3.41
C ASN A 106 -15.86 -22.46 -4.02
N TRP A 107 -15.55 -21.17 -3.99
CA TRP A 107 -16.42 -20.15 -4.61
C TRP A 107 -16.42 -20.23 -6.15
N GLY A 108 -15.31 -20.66 -6.76
CA GLY A 108 -15.27 -20.99 -8.18
C GLY A 108 -16.22 -22.12 -8.53
N ARG A 109 -16.22 -23.21 -7.73
CA ARG A 109 -17.13 -24.34 -7.91
C ARG A 109 -18.60 -23.91 -7.73
N ALA A 110 -18.91 -23.19 -6.65
CA ALA A 110 -20.26 -22.68 -6.41
C ALA A 110 -20.78 -21.83 -7.57
N TRP A 111 -19.91 -21.01 -8.17
CA TRP A 111 -20.26 -20.25 -9.37
C TRP A 111 -20.54 -21.14 -10.59
N HIS A 112 -19.71 -22.16 -10.82
CA HIS A 112 -19.92 -23.12 -11.92
C HIS A 112 -21.22 -23.91 -11.76
N GLU A 113 -21.52 -24.39 -10.55
CA GLU A 113 -22.77 -25.11 -10.24
C GLU A 113 -24.00 -24.25 -10.52
N LEU A 114 -23.96 -22.94 -10.20
CA LEU A 114 -25.05 -22.02 -10.54
C LEU A 114 -25.24 -21.91 -12.05
N VAL A 115 -24.15 -21.78 -12.82
CA VAL A 115 -24.20 -21.63 -14.27
C VAL A 115 -24.70 -22.90 -14.96
N GLU A 116 -24.28 -24.07 -14.47
CA GLU A 116 -24.75 -25.37 -14.96
C GLU A 116 -26.25 -25.57 -14.69
N ASN A 117 -26.75 -25.05 -13.56
CA ASN A 117 -28.18 -25.04 -13.21
C ASN A 117 -28.98 -23.92 -13.92
N HIS A 118 -28.70 -23.68 -15.20
CA HIS A 118 -29.39 -22.74 -16.10
C HIS A 118 -29.43 -21.26 -15.66
N THR A 119 -28.62 -20.83 -14.70
CA THR A 119 -28.49 -19.39 -14.41
C THR A 119 -27.49 -18.74 -15.37
N SER A 120 -27.79 -17.52 -15.82
CA SER A 120 -26.83 -16.78 -16.63
C SER A 120 -25.58 -16.44 -15.81
N ARG A 121 -24.42 -16.36 -16.47
CA ARG A 121 -23.14 -16.00 -15.82
C ARG A 121 -23.25 -14.74 -14.96
N THR A 122 -23.95 -13.73 -15.46
CA THR A 122 -24.21 -12.47 -14.74
C THR A 122 -25.05 -12.70 -13.50
N ARG A 123 -26.12 -13.49 -13.59
CA ARG A 123 -27.01 -13.80 -12.47
C ARG A 123 -26.29 -14.61 -11.40
N ALA A 124 -25.47 -15.59 -11.80
CA ALA A 124 -24.62 -16.37 -10.89
C ALA A 124 -23.65 -15.47 -10.12
N SER A 125 -22.92 -14.59 -10.81
CA SER A 125 -22.01 -13.63 -10.17
C SER A 125 -22.73 -12.68 -9.22
N LEU A 126 -23.87 -12.13 -9.67
CA LEU A 126 -24.69 -11.21 -8.87
C LEU A 126 -25.16 -11.88 -7.58
N ARG A 127 -25.73 -13.08 -7.69
CA ARG A 127 -26.23 -13.86 -6.55
C ARG A 127 -25.14 -14.10 -5.51
N LEU A 128 -23.96 -14.58 -5.92
CA LEU A 128 -22.85 -14.83 -4.99
C LEU A 128 -22.36 -13.55 -4.32
N LEU A 129 -22.33 -12.43 -5.04
CA LEU A 129 -21.93 -11.13 -4.49
C LEU A 129 -22.97 -10.61 -3.49
N GLU A 130 -24.27 -10.78 -3.78
CA GLU A 130 -25.39 -10.38 -2.93
C GLU A 130 -25.45 -11.20 -1.63
N GLU A 131 -25.33 -12.52 -1.72
CA GLU A 131 -25.33 -13.43 -0.56
C GLU A 131 -24.15 -13.17 0.41
N ASN A 132 -23.07 -12.57 -0.09
CA ASN A 132 -21.87 -12.27 0.69
C ASN A 132 -21.71 -10.77 1.00
N GLN A 133 -22.75 -9.95 0.87
CA GLN A 133 -22.64 -8.54 1.22
C GLN A 133 -22.29 -8.36 2.70
N ALA A 134 -21.28 -7.54 2.96
CA ALA A 134 -20.83 -7.23 4.31
C ALA A 134 -21.28 -5.81 4.68
N ASP A 135 -22.42 -5.73 5.36
CA ASP A 135 -22.94 -4.49 5.90
C ASP A 135 -21.95 -3.89 6.91
N GLY A 136 -21.52 -2.65 6.66
CA GLY A 136 -20.59 -1.92 7.53
C GLY A 136 -19.16 -1.76 6.99
N ILE A 137 -18.78 -2.42 5.89
CA ILE A 137 -17.50 -2.15 5.24
C ILE A 137 -17.66 -0.99 4.25
N ARG A 138 -16.92 0.09 4.47
CA ARG A 138 -16.91 1.24 3.56
C ARG A 138 -16.20 0.86 2.25
N ALA A 139 -16.84 1.02 1.09
CA ALA A 139 -16.18 0.81 -0.21
C ALA A 139 -14.84 1.55 -0.36
N ASP A 140 -14.74 2.76 0.19
CA ASP A 140 -13.51 3.56 0.18
C ASP A 140 -12.34 2.87 0.91
N SER A 141 -12.62 1.99 1.87
CA SER A 141 -11.57 1.25 2.60
C SER A 141 -10.92 0.14 1.78
N LEU A 142 -11.47 -0.23 0.61
CA LEU A 142 -10.82 -1.16 -0.31
C LEU A 142 -9.98 -0.43 -1.37
N ARG A 143 -10.14 0.89 -1.49
CA ARG A 143 -9.41 1.68 -2.47
C ARG A 143 -7.98 1.88 -1.98
N PRO A 144 -6.96 1.42 -2.74
CA PRO A 144 -5.58 1.64 -2.36
C PRO A 144 -5.29 3.14 -2.28
N SER A 145 -4.72 3.60 -1.17
CA SER A 145 -4.24 4.97 -1.06
C SER A 145 -3.20 5.21 -2.16
N THR A 146 -3.44 6.20 -3.01
CA THR A 146 -2.49 6.56 -4.08
C THR A 146 -1.45 7.49 -3.48
N THR A 147 -0.41 6.94 -2.86
CA THR A 147 0.74 7.77 -2.46
C THR A 147 1.67 7.90 -3.65
N SER A 148 1.72 9.10 -4.24
CA SER A 148 2.72 9.45 -5.25
C SER A 148 3.94 10.04 -4.56
N LYS A 149 5.07 9.34 -4.60
CA LYS A 149 6.35 9.91 -4.19
C LYS A 149 7.15 10.34 -5.42
N PRO A 150 7.85 11.47 -5.38
CA PRO A 150 8.70 11.87 -6.48
C PRO A 150 9.84 10.84 -6.67
N ARG A 151 10.08 10.48 -7.92
CA ARG A 151 11.17 9.60 -8.32
C ARG A 151 12.40 10.47 -8.56
N LEU A 152 13.31 10.44 -7.59
CA LEU A 152 14.51 11.28 -7.58
C LEU A 152 15.78 10.44 -7.70
N SER A 153 16.74 10.92 -8.50
CA SER A 153 18.11 10.38 -8.57
C SER A 153 18.88 10.66 -7.27
N LYS A 154 20.08 10.09 -7.12
CA LYS A 154 20.95 10.35 -5.96
C LYS A 154 21.30 11.84 -5.85
N GLU A 155 21.63 12.46 -6.99
CA GLU A 155 21.96 13.89 -7.10
C GLU A 155 20.77 14.79 -6.78
N GLN A 156 19.58 14.47 -7.30
CA GLN A 156 18.36 15.23 -6.99
C GLN A 156 18.03 15.19 -5.49
N LYS A 157 18.28 14.06 -4.83
CA LYS A 157 18.13 13.96 -3.37
C LYS A 157 19.16 14.82 -2.62
N SER A 158 20.40 14.94 -3.09
CA SER A 158 21.35 15.87 -2.48
C SER A 158 20.95 17.33 -2.71
N TYR A 159 20.42 17.68 -3.88
CA TYR A 159 19.92 19.04 -4.13
C TYR A 159 18.73 19.40 -3.24
N LEU A 160 17.82 18.46 -2.97
CA LEU A 160 16.74 18.70 -2.01
C LEU A 160 17.25 18.92 -0.58
N LYS A 161 18.29 18.20 -0.16
CA LYS A 161 18.92 18.44 1.14
C LYS A 161 19.56 19.83 1.22
N ILE A 162 20.19 20.29 0.14
CA ILE A 162 20.77 21.64 0.05
C ILE A 162 19.69 22.72 0.11
N LEU A 163 18.52 22.47 -0.49
CA LEU A 163 17.38 23.38 -0.45
C LEU A 163 16.51 23.26 0.81
N ASP A 164 16.81 22.28 1.68
CA ASP A 164 16.04 21.97 2.89
C ASP A 164 14.55 21.70 2.57
N ILE A 165 14.32 20.82 1.59
CA ILE A 165 12.99 20.32 1.22
C ILE A 165 12.95 18.81 1.41
N GLU A 166 11.93 18.32 2.11
CA GLU A 166 11.65 16.89 2.18
C GLU A 166 11.00 16.38 0.89
N ALA A 167 11.43 15.20 0.42
CA ALA A 167 10.91 14.64 -0.83
C ALA A 167 9.40 14.38 -0.79
N ASP A 168 8.84 14.11 0.39
CA ASP A 168 7.41 13.87 0.58
C ASP A 168 6.57 15.17 0.50
N GLU A 169 7.20 16.35 0.49
CA GLU A 169 6.51 17.63 0.31
C GLU A 169 6.31 18.00 -1.18
N LEU A 170 6.96 17.29 -2.10
CA LEU A 170 6.85 17.60 -3.53
C LEU A 170 5.65 16.89 -4.14
N ASP A 171 4.69 17.67 -4.63
CA ASP A 171 3.54 17.20 -5.40
C ASP A 171 3.58 17.69 -6.85
N ARG A 172 2.85 16.99 -7.74
CA ARG A 172 2.80 17.32 -9.19
C ARG A 172 2.46 18.78 -9.47
N ILE A 173 1.62 19.38 -8.64
CA ILE A 173 1.10 20.74 -8.84
C ILE A 173 1.94 21.76 -8.07
N THR A 174 2.41 21.42 -6.87
CA THR A 174 3.04 22.39 -5.96
C THR A 174 4.56 22.34 -5.96
N SER A 175 5.21 21.48 -6.76
CA SER A 175 6.67 21.33 -6.75
C SER A 175 7.41 22.61 -7.11
N THR A 176 7.06 23.25 -8.23
CA THR A 176 7.71 24.48 -8.71
C THR A 176 7.64 25.66 -7.71
N PRO A 177 6.47 26.03 -7.15
CA PRO A 177 6.41 27.13 -6.19
C PRO A 177 7.18 26.80 -4.89
N LYS A 178 7.16 25.55 -4.42
CA LYS A 178 7.91 25.12 -3.22
C LYS A 178 9.42 25.25 -3.41
N ILE A 179 9.94 24.82 -4.56
CA ILE A 179 11.38 24.92 -4.89
C ILE A 179 11.82 26.39 -4.92
N LYS A 180 11.05 27.28 -5.55
CA LYS A 180 11.35 28.72 -5.59
C LYS A 180 11.32 29.35 -4.20
N LEU A 181 10.35 28.97 -3.37
CA LEU A 181 10.23 29.49 -2.00
C LEU A 181 11.43 29.06 -1.14
N ALA A 182 11.79 27.78 -1.20
CA ALA A 182 12.94 27.26 -0.48
C ALA A 182 14.25 27.92 -0.92
N PHE A 183 14.45 28.10 -2.22
CA PHE A 183 15.59 28.84 -2.75
C PHE A 183 15.67 30.27 -2.18
N ARG A 184 14.55 31.02 -2.17
CA ARG A 184 14.54 32.39 -1.60
C ARG A 184 14.90 32.39 -0.10
N ARG A 185 14.40 31.40 0.65
CA ARG A 185 14.72 31.23 2.07
C ARG A 185 16.21 30.95 2.28
N MET A 186 16.77 30.02 1.52
CA MET A 186 18.20 29.65 1.61
C MET A 186 19.10 30.78 1.12
N ALA A 187 18.77 31.42 0.00
CA ALA A 187 19.51 32.55 -0.54
C ALA A 187 19.57 33.73 0.44
N LYS A 188 18.48 34.01 1.17
CA LYS A 188 18.47 35.06 2.20
C LYS A 188 19.40 34.74 3.39
N MET A 189 19.55 33.47 3.75
CA MET A 189 20.39 33.06 4.88
C MET A 189 21.89 33.00 4.53
N TYR A 190 22.22 32.65 3.29
CA TYR A 190 23.60 32.40 2.85
C TYR A 190 24.11 33.45 1.83
N HIS A 191 23.46 34.61 1.74
CA HIS A 191 23.87 35.63 0.78
C HIS A 191 25.26 36.20 1.12
N PRO A 192 26.21 36.29 0.17
CA PRO A 192 27.55 36.80 0.44
C PRO A 192 27.54 38.24 0.98
N ASP A 193 26.63 39.09 0.51
CA ASP A 193 26.49 40.49 0.96
C ASP A 193 26.10 40.63 2.44
N ILE A 194 25.61 39.56 3.09
CA ILE A 194 25.23 39.55 4.52
C ILE A 194 26.32 38.83 5.35
N GLY A 195 27.49 38.56 4.77
CA GLY A 195 28.56 37.77 5.39
C GLY A 195 28.36 36.26 5.27
N GLY A 196 27.55 35.83 4.30
CA GLY A 196 27.33 34.42 3.98
C GLY A 196 28.49 33.78 3.22
N ASP A 197 28.47 32.45 3.19
CA ASP A 197 29.48 31.61 2.55
C ASP A 197 29.20 31.51 1.03
N GLU A 198 30.09 32.10 0.22
CA GLU A 198 29.95 32.18 -1.24
C GLU A 198 29.91 30.80 -1.90
N GLU A 199 30.66 29.81 -1.36
CA GLU A 199 30.69 28.45 -1.90
C GLU A 199 29.34 27.76 -1.68
N LYS A 200 28.76 27.92 -0.48
CA LYS A 200 27.41 27.41 -0.20
C LYS A 200 26.35 28.09 -1.05
N PHE A 201 26.48 29.39 -1.31
CA PHE A 201 25.55 30.10 -2.17
C PHE A 201 25.58 29.56 -3.62
N LYS A 202 26.78 29.25 -4.15
CA LYS A 202 26.94 28.59 -5.46
C LYS A 202 26.22 27.24 -5.50
N MET A 203 26.39 26.41 -4.46
CA MET A 203 25.70 25.11 -4.34
C MET A 203 24.18 25.25 -4.27
N ILE A 204 23.66 26.25 -3.54
CA ILE A 204 22.22 26.53 -3.45
C ILE A 204 21.65 26.92 -4.82
N ASN A 205 22.37 27.76 -5.57
CA ASN A 205 21.95 28.18 -6.90
C ASN A 205 21.95 27.02 -7.91
N GLU A 206 22.97 26.16 -7.86
CA GLU A 206 23.03 24.94 -8.67
C GLU A 206 21.88 23.99 -8.34
N ALA A 207 21.65 23.71 -7.05
CA ALA A 207 20.55 22.88 -6.59
C ALA A 207 19.18 23.42 -7.05
N HIS A 208 18.99 24.74 -6.99
CA HIS A 208 17.77 25.38 -7.48
C HIS A 208 17.56 25.18 -8.98
N LYS A 209 18.57 25.39 -9.82
CA LYS A 209 18.48 25.18 -11.28
C LYS A 209 18.08 23.75 -11.62
N HIS A 210 18.76 22.77 -11.02
CA HIS A 210 18.50 21.36 -11.28
C HIS A 210 17.11 20.92 -10.81
N MET A 211 16.67 21.36 -9.63
CA MET A 211 15.34 21.02 -9.11
C MET A 211 14.23 21.76 -9.86
N LEU A 212 14.46 22.98 -10.32
CA LEU A 212 13.52 23.72 -11.15
C LEU A 212 13.29 23.01 -12.49
N TYR A 213 14.36 22.57 -13.16
CA TYR A 213 14.28 21.75 -14.37
C TYR A 213 13.52 20.43 -14.14
N TRP A 214 13.79 19.75 -13.03
CA TRP A 214 13.02 18.55 -12.66
C TRP A 214 11.52 18.87 -12.46
N SER A 215 11.17 20.03 -11.90
CA SER A 215 9.79 20.41 -11.62
C SER A 215 8.94 20.65 -12.86
N GLU A 216 9.55 20.93 -14.01
CA GLU A 216 8.86 21.05 -15.30
C GLU A 216 8.38 19.69 -15.82
N ASN A 217 9.14 18.63 -15.53
CA ASN A 217 8.83 17.26 -15.96
C ASN A 217 8.96 16.24 -14.81
N PRO A 218 8.14 16.38 -13.74
CA PRO A 218 8.39 15.64 -12.51
C PRO A 218 7.93 14.19 -12.66
N ARG A 219 8.86 13.26 -12.43
CA ARG A 219 8.57 11.83 -12.43
C ARG A 219 8.14 11.40 -11.05
N PHE A 220 6.99 10.73 -10.95
CA PHE A 220 6.48 10.18 -9.68
C PHE A 220 6.35 8.66 -9.76
N THR A 221 6.70 7.98 -8.67
CA THR A 221 6.30 6.59 -8.43
C THR A 221 5.02 6.56 -7.62
N SER A 222 3.96 5.99 -8.18
CA SER A 222 2.73 5.74 -7.43
C SER A 222 2.76 4.34 -6.83
N LYS A 223 2.63 4.26 -5.51
CA LYS A 223 2.31 3.00 -4.83
C LYS A 223 0.81 3.01 -4.52
N ARG A 224 0.04 2.22 -5.27
CA ARG A 224 -1.31 1.80 -4.88
C ARG A 224 -1.13 0.53 -4.06
N ALA A 225 -1.15 0.60 -2.75
CA ALA A 225 -1.10 -0.58 -1.89
C ALA A 225 -1.84 -0.27 -0.59
N MET A 226 -2.48 -1.28 -0.02
CA MET A 226 -3.22 -1.17 1.23
C MET A 226 -2.32 -1.47 2.43
N GLN A 227 -2.63 -0.87 3.58
CA GLN A 227 -1.94 -1.17 4.82
C GLN A 227 -2.43 -2.51 5.38
N GLY A 228 -1.52 -3.44 5.66
CA GLY A 228 -1.84 -4.73 6.29
C GLY A 228 -2.52 -5.78 5.42
N CYS A 229 -3.05 -5.45 4.24
CA CYS A 229 -3.68 -6.40 3.32
C CYS A 229 -3.15 -6.30 1.88
N TRP A 230 -3.25 -7.41 1.16
CA TRP A 230 -2.97 -7.45 -0.27
C TRP A 230 -4.09 -6.74 -1.01
N SER A 231 -3.76 -5.97 -2.04
CA SER A 231 -4.75 -5.20 -2.81
C SER A 231 -4.70 -5.55 -4.29
N TYR A 232 -5.85 -5.79 -4.87
CA TYR A 232 -6.08 -6.03 -6.29
C TYR A 232 -6.73 -4.79 -6.93
N ASP A 233 -6.25 -4.43 -8.12
CA ASP A 233 -6.82 -3.37 -8.93
C ASP A 233 -7.29 -3.94 -10.27
N GLY A 234 -8.62 -3.94 -10.47
CA GLY A 234 -9.28 -4.48 -11.66
C GLY A 234 -8.88 -3.79 -12.96
N SER A 235 -8.47 -2.51 -12.91
CA SER A 235 -8.01 -1.77 -14.10
C SER A 235 -6.66 -2.27 -14.62
N THR A 236 -5.81 -2.78 -13.73
CA THR A 236 -4.48 -3.31 -14.07
C THR A 236 -4.40 -4.82 -14.03
N ASN A 237 -5.43 -5.50 -13.50
CA ASN A 237 -5.46 -6.94 -13.24
C ASN A 237 -4.22 -7.43 -12.45
N GLN A 238 -3.80 -6.62 -11.45
CA GLN A 238 -2.60 -6.86 -10.66
C GLN A 238 -2.90 -6.87 -9.16
N TRP A 239 -2.28 -7.83 -8.48
CA TRP A 239 -2.17 -7.86 -7.03
C TRP A 239 -0.91 -7.12 -6.58
N ARG A 240 -1.01 -6.41 -5.46
CA ARG A 240 0.08 -5.67 -4.84
C ARG A 240 0.20 -6.03 -3.36
N PRO A 241 1.43 -6.23 -2.85
CA PRO A 241 1.64 -6.62 -1.46
C PRO A 241 1.33 -5.46 -0.49
N PRO A 242 1.02 -5.77 0.78
CA PRO A 242 0.88 -4.77 1.84
C PRO A 242 2.11 -3.87 1.96
N LEU A 243 1.88 -2.61 2.37
CA LEU A 243 2.92 -1.60 2.60
C LEU A 243 3.96 -2.05 3.65
#